data_AF-A0A667Y247-F1
#
_entry.id   AF-A0A667Y247-F1
#
_cell.length_a   1.000
_cell.length_b   1.000
_cell.length_c   1.000
_cell.angle_alpha   90.00
_cell.angle_beta   90.00
_cell.angle_gamma   90.00
#
_symmetry.space_group_name_H-M   'P 1'
#
loop_
_entity.id
_entity.type
_entity.pdbx_description
1 polymer ?
#
loop_
_entity_poly.entity_id
_entity_poly.type
_entity_poly.pdbx_seq_one_letter_code
_entity_poly.pdbx_strand_id
1 'polypeptide(L)'
;MFGCLVAGRLVQTDAVQVSADKFVFNLPDYESVNHVVVFMLGTVPFPDGMGGAVYFSFPAAGGQVWQLLGFITNDKPSAIFKISGGN
;
A
#
# COMPACT_ATOMS: atom_id res chain seq x y z
N MET A 1 1.99 -9.65 7.49
CA MET A 1 1.20 -8.62 8.18
C MET A 1 0.20 -7.96 7.22
N PHE A 2 0.64 -7.54 6.03
CA PHE A 2 -0.20 -6.82 5.06
C PHE A 2 -0.44 -7.63 3.78
N GLY A 3 -1.56 -7.35 3.12
CA GLY A 3 -1.86 -7.74 1.74
C GLY A 3 -2.09 -6.49 0.88
N CYS A 4 -1.75 -6.60 -0.40
CA CYS A 4 -1.96 -5.58 -1.41
C CYS A 4 -2.66 -6.20 -2.63
N LEU A 5 -3.69 -5.53 -3.13
CA LEU A 5 -4.46 -5.99 -4.29
C LEU A 5 -4.67 -4.83 -5.25
N VAL A 6 -4.13 -4.94 -6.46
CA VAL A 6 -4.53 -4.10 -7.57
C VAL A 6 -5.81 -4.66 -8.17
N ALA A 7 -6.81 -3.80 -8.40
CA ALA A 7 -8.06 -4.22 -9.03
C ALA A 7 -7.79 -4.91 -10.39
N GLY A 8 -8.29 -6.13 -10.55
CA GLY A 8 -8.07 -6.95 -11.76
C GLY A 8 -6.80 -7.80 -11.75
N ARG A 9 -6.02 -7.82 -10.66
CA ARG A 9 -4.82 -8.66 -10.52
C ARG A 9 -4.95 -9.63 -9.33
N LEU A 10 -3.99 -10.54 -9.20
CA LEU A 10 -3.87 -11.40 -8.01
C LEU A 10 -3.43 -10.60 -6.79
N VAL A 11 -3.83 -11.06 -5.61
CA VAL A 11 -3.39 -10.52 -4.32
C VAL A 11 -1.89 -10.80 -4.14
N GLN A 12 -1.15 -9.79 -3.65
CA GLN A 12 0.22 -9.92 -3.17
C GLN A 12 0.24 -9.95 -1.64
N THR A 13 1.02 -10.84 -1.06
CA THR A 13 1.20 -10.96 0.41
C THR A 13 2.67 -11.03 0.83
N ASP A 14 3.57 -11.03 -0.15
CA ASP A 14 5.02 -11.13 -0.08
C ASP A 14 5.68 -9.74 -0.06
N ALA A 15 5.26 -8.90 0.89
CA ALA A 15 5.83 -7.57 1.04
C ALA A 15 7.33 -7.64 1.35
N VAL A 16 8.12 -6.79 0.69
CA VAL A 16 9.54 -6.62 1.01
C VAL A 16 9.67 -5.69 2.21
N GLN A 17 10.25 -6.19 3.30
CA GLN A 17 10.53 -5.38 4.48
C GLN A 17 11.83 -4.58 4.27
N VAL A 18 11.74 -3.25 4.28
CA VAL A 18 12.87 -2.33 3.98
C VAL A 18 13.39 -1.61 5.23
N SER A 19 12.64 -1.65 6.33
CA SER A 19 13.08 -1.30 7.68
C SER A 19 12.30 -2.13 8.71
N ALA A 20 12.60 -1.98 10.00
CA ALA A 20 11.88 -2.68 11.06
C ALA A 20 10.35 -2.49 11.00
N ASP A 21 9.90 -1.34 10.50
CA ASP A 21 8.51 -0.88 10.51
C ASP A 21 7.96 -0.49 9.12
N LYS A 22 8.72 -0.71 8.03
CA LYS A 22 8.30 -0.35 6.66
C LYS A 22 8.32 -1.53 5.72
N PHE A 23 7.26 -1.64 4.94
CA PHE A 23 7.01 -2.71 3.99
C PHE A 23 6.67 -2.13 2.62
N VAL A 24 7.17 -2.74 1.56
CA VAL A 24 6.98 -2.29 0.18
C VAL A 24 6.41 -3.43 -0.66
N PHE A 25 5.39 -3.11 -1.45
CA PHE A 25 4.87 -3.96 -2.51
C PHE A 25 5.27 -3.38 -3.85
N ASN A 26 5.83 -4.21 -4.74
CA ASN A 26 6.17 -3.79 -6.09
C ASN A 26 4.98 -4.04 -7.03
N LEU A 27 4.48 -2.97 -7.62
CA LEU A 27 3.36 -3.02 -8.56
C LEU A 27 3.89 -2.84 -9.98
N PRO A 28 4.06 -3.92 -10.77
CA PRO A 28 4.51 -3.81 -12.16
C PRO A 28 3.46 -3.08 -13.00
N ASP A 29 3.87 -2.49 -14.13
CA ASP A 29 2.97 -1.79 -15.07
C ASP A 29 2.03 -0.80 -14.35
N TYR A 30 2.61 0.08 -13.52
CA TYR A 30 1.88 0.95 -12.61
C TYR A 30 0.94 1.91 -13.35
N GLU A 31 1.22 2.20 -14.62
CA GLU A 31 0.41 3.04 -15.50
C GLU A 31 -1.01 2.47 -15.72
N SER A 32 -1.19 1.17 -15.54
CA SER A 32 -2.51 0.51 -15.63
C SER A 32 -3.24 0.40 -14.28
N VAL A 33 -2.60 0.83 -13.18
CA VAL A 33 -3.16 0.71 -11.84
C VAL A 33 -4.17 1.83 -11.59
N ASN A 34 -5.45 1.46 -11.51
CA ASN A 34 -6.53 2.40 -11.23
C ASN A 34 -6.88 2.47 -9.75
N HIS A 35 -6.96 1.32 -9.10
CA HIS A 35 -7.30 1.19 -7.69
C HIS A 35 -6.40 0.15 -7.02
N VAL A 36 -5.98 0.47 -5.79
CA VAL A 36 -5.19 -0.40 -4.93
C VAL A 36 -5.94 -0.58 -3.63
N VAL A 37 -6.11 -1.83 -3.20
CA VAL A 37 -6.62 -2.20 -1.89
C VAL A 37 -5.43 -2.60 -1.02
N VAL A 38 -5.29 -1.99 0.15
CA VAL A 38 -4.30 -2.38 1.15
C VAL A 38 -5.03 -2.81 2.41
N PHE A 39 -4.63 -3.94 2.98
CA PHE A 39 -5.32 -4.52 4.12
C PHE A 39 -4.38 -5.32 5.03
N MET A 40 -4.79 -5.53 6.27
CA MET A 40 -4.15 -6.44 7.22
C MET A 40 -4.61 -7.88 6.94
N LEU A 41 -3.70 -8.84 7.03
CA LEU A 41 -4.01 -10.26 6.82
C LEU A 41 -4.70 -10.93 8.04
N GLY A 42 -4.81 -10.21 9.16
CA GLY A 42 -5.34 -10.75 10.42
C GLY A 42 -4.39 -11.69 11.16
N THR A 43 -3.16 -11.87 10.69
CA THR A 43 -2.15 -12.73 11.34
C THR A 43 -1.37 -12.04 12.45
N VAL A 44 -1.12 -10.72 12.31
CA VAL A 44 -0.38 -9.91 13.27
C VAL A 44 -1.07 -8.53 13.35
N PRO A 45 -1.56 -8.10 14.53
CA PRO A 45 -2.13 -6.76 14.72
C PRO A 45 -1.03 -5.69 14.76
N PHE A 46 -1.39 -4.42 14.57
CA PHE A 46 -0.50 -3.33 14.93
C PHE A 46 -0.29 -3.29 16.45
N PRO A 47 0.89 -2.87 16.93
CA PRO A 47 1.10 -2.55 18.33
C PRO A 47 0.11 -1.50 18.85
N ASP A 48 -0.13 -1.50 20.16
CA ASP A 48 -1.05 -0.55 20.80
C ASP A 48 -0.66 0.90 20.50
N GLY A 49 -1.66 1.71 20.14
CA GLY A 49 -1.47 3.11 19.77
C GLY A 49 -0.83 3.34 18.40
N MET A 50 -0.61 2.30 17.59
CA MET A 50 -0.03 2.42 16.25
C MET A 50 -1.02 2.10 15.11
N GLY A 51 -0.65 2.55 13.91
CA GLY A 51 -1.32 2.24 12.65
C GLY A 51 -0.34 2.29 11.49
N GLY A 52 -0.82 2.00 10.29
CA GLY A 52 -0.01 2.02 9.07
C GLY A 52 -0.39 3.18 8.18
N ALA A 53 0.57 4.05 7.89
CA ALA A 53 0.45 5.03 6.81
C ALA A 53 0.75 4.34 5.47
N VAL A 54 -0.17 4.50 4.51
CA VAL A 54 -0.07 3.90 3.17
C VAL A 54 0.39 4.98 2.20
N TYR A 55 1.56 4.74 1.60
CA TYR A 55 2.12 5.60 0.57
C TYR A 55 2.11 4.90 -0.79
N PHE A 56 2.02 5.69 -1.85
CA PHE A 56 2.21 5.21 -3.21
C PHE A 56 3.34 6.00 -3.87
N SER A 57 4.19 5.30 -4.61
CA SER A 57 5.29 5.90 -5.34
C SER A 57 5.14 5.69 -6.84
N PHE A 58 5.49 6.73 -7.58
CA PHE A 58 5.56 6.71 -9.03
C PHE A 58 6.81 7.45 -9.52
N PRO A 59 7.34 7.08 -10.70
CA PRO A 59 8.42 7.80 -11.36
C PRO A 59 8.02 9.25 -11.69
N ALA A 60 8.91 10.20 -11.43
CA ALA A 60 8.81 11.60 -11.85
C ALA A 60 10.17 12.10 -12.37
N ALA A 61 10.19 13.29 -13.00
CA ALA A 61 11.38 13.85 -13.67
C ALA A 61 12.64 14.00 -12.77
N GLY A 62 12.48 13.97 -11.44
CA GLY A 62 13.57 14.05 -10.45
C GLY A 62 13.81 12.77 -9.65
N GLY A 63 13.19 11.64 -10.03
CA GLY A 63 13.24 10.37 -9.30
C GLY A 63 11.87 9.92 -8.80
N GLN A 64 11.87 9.01 -7.82
CA GLN A 64 10.63 8.51 -7.23
C GLN A 64 10.04 9.55 -6.28
N VAL A 65 8.76 9.87 -6.50
CA VAL A 65 7.96 10.69 -5.58
C VAL A 65 7.09 9.76 -4.76
N TRP A 66 6.91 10.05 -3.47
CA TRP A 66 6.03 9.32 -2.57
C TRP A 66 4.87 10.22 -2.15
N GLN A 67 3.65 9.73 -2.32
CA GLN A 67 2.43 10.41 -1.91
C GLN A 67 1.72 9.60 -0.82
N LEU A 68 1.31 10.27 0.25
CA LEU A 68 0.44 9.67 1.27
C LEU A 68 -0.97 9.48 0.68
N LEU A 69 -1.47 8.25 0.72
CA LEU A 69 -2.84 7.92 0.28
C LEU A 69 -3.82 7.90 1.45
N GLY A 70 -3.37 7.45 2.62
CA GLY A 70 -4.20 7.34 3.82
C GLY A 70 -3.64 6.36 4.82
N PHE A 71 -4.52 5.72 5.59
CA PHE A 71 -4.13 4.93 6.75
C PHE A 71 -5.01 3.69 6.96
N ILE A 72 -4.41 2.64 7.51
CA ILE A 72 -5.08 1.46 8.07
C ILE A 72 -4.71 1.30 9.55
N THR A 73 -5.64 0.78 10.35
CA THR A 73 -5.46 0.56 11.80
C THR A 73 -6.08 -0.78 12.19
N ASN A 74 -5.93 -1.20 13.46
CA ASN A 74 -6.63 -2.40 13.96
C ASN A 74 -8.18 -2.26 13.83
N ASP A 75 -8.73 -1.07 14.04
CA ASP A 75 -10.18 -0.79 13.92
C ASP A 75 -10.65 -0.62 12.47
N LYS A 76 -9.74 -0.22 11.58
CA LYS A 76 -9.99 -0.07 10.14
C LYS A 76 -8.89 -0.80 9.36
N PRO A 77 -8.94 -2.14 9.31
CA PRO A 77 -7.83 -2.97 8.84
C PRO A 77 -7.67 -3.00 7.32
N SER A 78 -8.54 -2.32 6.56
CA SER A 78 -8.47 -2.29 5.09
C SER A 78 -8.92 -0.93 4.55
N ALA A 79 -8.33 -0.53 3.43
CA ALA A 79 -8.71 0.67 2.70
C ALA A 79 -8.52 0.46 1.18
N ILE A 80 -9.36 1.14 0.40
CA ILE A 80 -9.29 1.18 -1.07
C ILE A 80 -8.85 2.59 -1.47
N PHE A 81 -7.85 2.66 -2.34
CA PHE A 81 -7.28 3.92 -2.82
C PHE A 81 -7.39 3.99 -4.34
N LYS A 82 -7.89 5.12 -4.84
CA LYS A 82 -7.86 5.46 -6.25
C LYS A 82 -6.49 6.07 -6.60
N ILE A 83 -5.84 5.51 -7.61
CA ILE A 83 -4.52 5.95 -8.09
C ILE A 83 -4.65 6.78 -9.38
N SER A 84 -5.61 6.43 -10.25
CA SER A 84 -5.84 7.15 -11.50
C SER A 84 -6.60 8.46 -11.28
N GLY A 85 -5.85 9.54 -11.06
CA GLY A 85 -6.38 10.90 -10.90
C GLY A 85 -5.34 12.02 -10.98
N GLY A 86 -4.07 11.70 -11.27
CA GLY A 86 -3.05 12.70 -11.57
C GLY A 86 -3.10 13.09 -13.04
N ASN A 87 -3.86 14.14 -13.35
CA ASN A 87 -3.51 15.06 -14.44
C ASN A 87 -2.91 16.31 -13.79
#